data_AF-A0A174HV06-F1
#
_entry.id   AF-A0A174HV06-F1
#
_cell.length_a   1.000
_cell.length_b   1.000
_cell.length_c   1.000
_cell.angle_alpha   90.00
_cell.angle_beta   90.00
_cell.angle_gamma   90.00
#
_symmetry.space_group_name_H-M   'P 1'
#
loop_
_entity.id
_entity.type
_entity.pdbx_description
1 polymer ?
#
loop_
_entity_poly.entity_id
_entity_poly.type
_entity_poly.pdbx_seq_one_letter_code
_entity_poly.pdbx_strand_id
1 'polypeptide(L)'
;MREIDITKEPINCIDELIIDEEKRSIEATYELWMDVDKYFGTKTRTDSSIWVNFYTFWHLDNPAEITAQMVLNGDNSCEEKEWELTQEEKEFFHKMMEDYCMQKNGCTLREFFEKYGHSTSEV
;
A
#
# COMPACT_ATOMS: atom_id res chain seq x y z
N MET A 1 18.63 2.85 -2.30
CA MET A 1 18.93 3.95 -1.34
C MET A 1 17.78 4.93 -1.48
N ARG A 2 17.11 5.30 -0.39
CA ARG A 2 16.04 6.30 -0.42
C ARG A 2 16.68 7.67 -0.44
N GLU A 3 16.46 8.42 -1.50
CA GLU A 3 16.99 9.79 -1.66
C GLU A 3 15.96 10.85 -1.27
N ILE A 4 14.69 10.46 -1.14
CA ILE A 4 13.58 11.32 -0.72
C ILE A 4 12.83 10.68 0.44
N ASP A 5 12.14 11.54 1.20
CA ASP A 5 11.30 11.16 2.32
C ASP A 5 9.84 11.14 1.86
N ILE A 6 9.32 9.94 1.62
CA ILE A 6 7.96 9.73 1.09
C ILE A 6 6.87 10.33 1.99
N THR A 7 7.13 10.51 3.29
CA THR A 7 6.16 11.07 4.23
C THR A 7 5.88 12.57 3.99
N LYS A 8 6.73 13.21 3.17
CA LYS A 8 6.63 14.63 2.78
C LYS A 8 6.18 14.81 1.32
N GLU A 9 5.96 13.72 0.61
CA GLU A 9 5.63 13.72 -0.80
C GLU A 9 4.11 13.66 -1.02
N PRO A 10 3.61 14.18 -2.16
CA PRO A 10 2.19 14.05 -2.50
C PRO A 10 1.88 12.62 -2.94
N ILE A 11 1.28 11.85 -2.04
CA ILE A 11 0.80 10.50 -2.31
C ILE A 11 -0.65 10.36 -1.81
N ASN A 12 -1.43 9.52 -2.48
CA ASN A 12 -2.82 9.28 -2.09
C ASN A 12 -3.12 7.79 -2.08
N CYS A 13 -3.82 7.32 -1.06
CA CYS A 13 -4.50 6.03 -1.14
C CYS A 13 -5.61 6.13 -2.19
N ILE A 14 -5.66 5.17 -3.09
CA ILE A 14 -6.62 5.08 -4.19
C ILE A 14 -7.34 3.73 -4.17
N ASP A 15 -8.41 3.63 -4.96
CA ASP A 15 -9.22 2.42 -5.15
C ASP A 15 -9.86 1.86 -3.87
N GLU A 16 -10.32 0.61 -3.90
CA GLU A 16 -10.94 -0.07 -2.78
C GLU A 16 -9.88 -0.69 -1.86
N LEU A 17 -10.16 -0.73 -0.55
CA LEU A 17 -9.36 -1.51 0.40
C LEU A 17 -9.70 -2.99 0.22
N ILE A 18 -8.70 -3.82 -0.07
CA ILE A 18 -8.90 -5.24 -0.35
C ILE A 18 -8.61 -6.04 0.91
N ILE A 19 -9.56 -6.90 1.32
CA ILE A 19 -9.38 -7.80 2.45
C ILE A 19 -8.82 -9.13 1.97
N ASP A 20 -7.71 -9.57 2.57
CA ASP A 20 -7.19 -10.92 2.45
C ASP A 20 -7.54 -11.67 3.75
N GLU A 21 -8.58 -12.51 3.71
CA GLU A 21 -9.05 -13.27 4.88
C GLU A 21 -8.01 -14.31 5.35
N GLU A 22 -7.28 -14.92 4.42
CA GLU A 22 -6.29 -15.95 4.72
C GLU A 22 -5.07 -15.35 5.42
N LYS A 23 -4.58 -14.21 4.92
CA LYS A 23 -3.46 -13.47 5.54
C LYS A 23 -3.90 -12.57 6.69
N ARG A 24 -5.20 -12.42 6.90
CA ARG A 24 -5.80 -11.54 7.91
C ARG A 24 -5.29 -10.11 7.78
N SER A 25 -5.25 -9.61 6.54
CA SER A 25 -4.72 -8.30 6.20
C SER A 25 -5.66 -7.47 5.33
N ILE A 26 -5.40 -6.17 5.29
CA ILE A 26 -6.04 -5.22 4.37
C ILE A 26 -4.95 -4.61 3.50
N GLU A 27 -5.12 -4.67 2.19
CA GLU A 27 -4.27 -4.03 1.20
C GLU A 27 -4.81 -2.64 0.83
N ALA A 28 -3.91 -1.67 0.70
CA ALA A 28 -4.16 -0.35 0.15
C ALA A 28 -3.22 -0.08 -1.05
N THR A 29 -3.77 0.52 -2.10
CA THR A 29 -3.03 0.94 -3.30
C THR A 29 -2.77 2.44 -3.28
N TYR A 30 -1.62 2.88 -3.80
CA TYR A 30 -1.25 4.30 -3.78
C TYR A 30 -0.98 4.87 -5.17
N GLU A 31 -1.50 6.07 -5.41
CA GLU A 31 -1.05 6.95 -6.49
C GLU A 31 0.12 7.79 -5.99
N LEU A 32 1.25 7.70 -6.68
CA LEU A 32 2.51 8.32 -6.27
C LEU A 32 2.84 9.52 -7.18
N TRP A 33 2.59 10.75 -6.71
CA TRP A 33 2.94 11.97 -7.43
C TRP A 33 4.35 12.48 -7.08
N MET A 34 5.30 11.56 -6.98
CA MET A 34 6.67 11.84 -6.55
C MET A 34 7.72 11.12 -7.41
N ASP A 35 9.00 11.40 -7.17
CA ASP A 35 10.10 10.77 -7.90
C ASP A 35 10.33 9.32 -7.42
N VAL A 36 9.55 8.39 -7.98
CA VAL A 36 9.58 6.96 -7.63
C VAL A 36 10.97 6.34 -7.80
N ASP A 37 11.76 6.83 -8.76
CA ASP A 37 13.12 6.35 -9.00
C ASP A 37 14.06 6.70 -7.83
N LYS A 38 13.87 7.88 -7.20
CA LYS A 38 14.64 8.29 -6.01
C LYS A 38 14.24 7.56 -4.74
N TYR A 39 12.99 7.16 -4.62
CA TYR A 39 12.52 6.41 -3.45
C TYR A 39 12.86 4.92 -3.57
N PHE A 40 12.49 4.30 -4.69
CA PHE A 40 12.64 2.86 -4.91
C PHE A 40 14.00 2.45 -5.50
N GLY A 41 14.78 3.39 -6.04
CA GLY A 41 16.02 3.08 -6.76
C GLY A 41 15.79 2.45 -8.14
N THR A 42 14.62 2.70 -8.74
CA THR A 42 14.23 2.24 -10.07
C THR A 42 14.73 3.18 -11.18
N LYS A 43 14.41 2.89 -12.45
CA LYS A 43 14.78 3.72 -13.62
C LYS A 43 13.60 3.92 -14.58
N THR A 44 12.40 4.09 -14.03
CA THR A 44 11.15 4.25 -14.78
C THR A 44 11.15 5.49 -15.67
N ARG A 45 11.83 6.58 -15.28
CA ARG A 45 11.95 7.78 -16.12
C ARG A 45 12.65 7.55 -17.45
N THR A 46 13.44 6.49 -17.58
CA THR A 46 14.19 6.19 -18.81
C THR A 46 13.43 5.29 -19.78
N ASP A 47 12.31 4.71 -19.35
CA ASP A 47 11.50 3.79 -20.14
C ASP A 47 10.02 3.93 -19.75
N SER A 48 9.22 4.56 -20.62
CA SER A 48 7.80 4.78 -20.37
C SER A 48 6.96 3.49 -20.41
N SER A 49 7.53 2.38 -20.87
CA SER A 49 6.88 1.07 -20.79
C SER A 49 7.02 0.43 -19.42
N ILE A 50 7.74 1.05 -18.48
CA ILE A 50 7.97 0.56 -17.13
C ILE A 50 7.36 1.52 -16.11
N TRP A 51 6.58 1.00 -15.17
CA TRP A 51 5.95 1.78 -14.09
C TRP A 51 5.99 1.05 -12.76
N VAL A 52 5.83 1.80 -11.67
CA VAL A 52 5.79 1.27 -10.30
C VAL A 52 4.35 1.27 -9.81
N ASN A 53 3.92 0.14 -9.25
CA ASN A 53 2.79 0.07 -8.34
C ASN A 53 3.32 -0.10 -6.91
N PHE A 54 2.62 0.49 -5.94
CA PHE A 54 2.99 0.42 -4.54
C PHE A 54 1.77 0.10 -3.68
N TYR A 55 1.95 -0.85 -2.77
CA TYR A 55 0.93 -1.39 -1.92
C TYR A 55 1.41 -1.41 -0.47
N THR A 56 0.50 -1.15 0.47
CA THR A 56 0.75 -1.38 1.89
C THR A 56 -0.28 -2.33 2.47
N PHE A 57 0.12 -3.06 3.48
CA PHE A 57 -0.71 -4.07 4.13
C PHE A 57 -0.80 -3.77 5.62
N TRP A 58 -2.03 -3.63 6.09
CA TRP A 58 -2.36 -3.62 7.51
C TRP A 58 -2.70 -5.04 7.96
N HIS A 59 -2.22 -5.46 9.12
CA HIS A 59 -2.38 -6.83 9.60
C HIS A 59 -3.20 -6.87 10.88
N LEU A 60 -4.27 -7.66 10.91
CA LEU A 60 -5.16 -7.75 12.07
C LEU A 60 -4.43 -8.24 13.33
N ASP A 61 -3.49 -9.17 13.16
CA ASP A 61 -2.75 -9.76 14.27
C ASP A 61 -1.61 -8.86 14.78
N ASN A 62 -1.17 -7.88 13.97
CA ASN A 62 -0.20 -6.88 14.38
C ASN A 62 -0.45 -5.51 13.71
N PRO A 63 -1.47 -4.75 14.16
CA PRO A 63 -1.92 -3.53 13.50
C PRO A 63 -0.86 -2.42 13.36
N ALA A 64 0.15 -2.42 14.23
CA ALA A 64 1.22 -1.42 14.21
C ALA A 64 2.31 -1.72 13.15
N GLU A 65 2.35 -2.94 12.62
CA GLU A 65 3.39 -3.39 11.70
C GLU A 65 2.89 -3.36 10.27
N ILE A 66 2.79 -2.16 9.70
CA ILE A 66 2.51 -2.02 8.27
C ILE A 66 3.66 -2.62 7.47
N THR A 67 3.34 -3.49 6.52
CA THR A 67 4.29 -3.96 5.51
C THR A 67 3.97 -3.34 4.17
N ALA A 68 4.93 -3.36 3.24
CA ALA A 68 4.72 -2.81 1.91
C ALA A 68 5.32 -3.68 0.82
N GLN A 69 4.77 -3.54 -0.38
CA GLN A 69 5.25 -4.18 -1.59
C GLN A 69 5.36 -3.13 -2.69
N MET A 70 6.46 -3.19 -3.42
CA MET A 70 6.66 -2.46 -4.66
C MET A 70 6.67 -3.45 -5.81
N VAL A 71 5.91 -3.14 -6.86
CA VAL A 71 5.85 -3.95 -8.09
C VAL A 71 6.33 -3.09 -9.25
N LEU A 72 7.45 -3.50 -9.85
CA LEU A 72 7.98 -2.89 -11.07
C LEU A 72 7.38 -3.64 -12.26
N ASN A 73 6.40 -3.02 -12.89
CA ASN A 73 5.75 -3.55 -14.07
C ASN A 73 6.36 -2.98 -15.34
N GLY A 74 6.34 -3.76 -16.40
CA GLY A 74 6.45 -3.28 -17.75
C GLY A 74 5.69 -4.18 -18.72
N ASP A 75 5.65 -3.80 -20.00
CA ASP A 75 4.80 -4.46 -21.02
C ASP A 75 4.90 -6.00 -21.03
N ASN A 76 6.09 -6.56 -20.70
CA ASN A 76 6.32 -8.01 -20.66
C ASN A 76 7.07 -8.47 -19.40
N SER A 77 7.08 -7.66 -18.33
CA SER A 77 7.81 -7.99 -17.09
C SER A 77 7.03 -7.56 -15.86
N CYS A 78 7.11 -8.36 -14.81
CA CYS A 78 6.61 -8.01 -13.48
C CYS A 78 7.66 -8.46 -12.47
N GLU A 79 8.16 -7.52 -11.65
CA GLU A 79 9.07 -7.81 -10.55
C GLU A 79 8.48 -7.30 -9.25
N GLU A 80 8.12 -8.22 -8.36
CA GLU A 80 7.60 -7.92 -7.04
C GLU A 80 8.73 -7.89 -6.01
N LYS A 81 8.73 -6.88 -5.15
CA LYS A 81 9.69 -6.73 -4.07
C LYS A 81 8.98 -6.31 -2.79
N GLU A 82 9.27 -7.03 -1.71
CA GLU A 82 8.99 -6.50 -0.37
C GLU A 82 9.75 -5.18 -0.20
N TRP A 83 9.03 -4.16 0.26
CA TRP A 83 9.59 -2.85 0.52
C TRP A 83 9.60 -2.62 2.02
N GLU A 84 10.77 -2.77 2.64
CA GLU A 84 10.94 -2.53 4.07
C GLU A 84 10.56 -1.08 4.38
N LEU A 85 9.71 -0.84 5.38
CA LEU A 85 9.36 0.53 5.79
C LEU A 85 10.18 0.94 7.01
N THR A 86 10.57 2.22 7.09
CA THR A 86 11.04 2.78 8.37
C THR A 86 9.89 2.87 9.37
N GLN A 87 10.20 3.05 10.65
CA GLN A 87 9.17 3.24 11.67
C GLN A 87 8.28 4.47 11.38
N GLU A 88 8.87 5.57 10.90
CA GLU A 88 8.13 6.79 10.55
C GLU A 88 7.20 6.54 9.33
N GLU A 89 7.68 5.82 8.33
CA GLU A 89 6.85 5.43 7.17
C GLU A 89 5.71 4.49 7.58
N LYS A 90 5.95 3.52 8.48
CA LYS A 90 4.91 2.63 9.00
C LYS A 90 3.78 3.42 9.67
N GLU A 91 4.14 4.36 10.54
CA GLU A 91 3.17 5.22 11.23
C GLU A 91 2.39 6.11 10.25
N PHE A 92 3.10 6.67 9.26
CA PHE A 92 2.51 7.49 8.21
C PHE A 92 1.51 6.71 7.35
N PHE A 93 1.88 5.52 6.87
CA PHE A 93 0.98 4.68 6.06
C PHE A 93 -0.17 4.10 6.88
N HIS A 94 0.07 3.70 8.14
CA HIS A 94 -1.00 3.27 9.03
C HIS A 94 -2.06 4.35 9.17
N LYS A 95 -1.63 5.59 9.42
CA LYS A 95 -2.54 6.74 9.51
C LYS A 95 -3.27 6.99 8.20
N MET A 96 -2.57 6.92 7.06
CA MET A 96 -3.19 7.14 5.75
C MET A 96 -4.27 6.09 5.44
N MET A 97 -4.00 4.81 5.73
CA MET A 97 -4.98 3.74 5.56
C MET A 97 -6.19 3.90 6.48
N GLU A 98 -5.98 4.26 7.75
CA GLU A 98 -7.07 4.52 8.71
C GLU A 98 -7.93 5.72 8.28
N ASP A 99 -7.29 6.84 7.92
CA ASP A 99 -8.00 8.04 7.46
C ASP A 99 -8.80 7.74 6.18
N TYR A 100 -8.24 6.95 5.26
CA TYR A 100 -8.91 6.53 4.02
C TYR A 100 -10.11 5.62 4.28
N CYS A 101 -9.94 4.60 5.14
CA CYS A 101 -11.02 3.71 5.56
C CYS A 101 -12.15 4.48 6.24
N MET A 102 -11.81 5.40 7.14
CA MET A 102 -12.78 6.26 7.81
C MET A 102 -13.53 7.15 6.79
N GLN A 103 -12.84 7.74 5.82
CA GLN A 103 -13.46 8.58 4.81
C GLN A 103 -14.40 7.81 3.88
N LYS A 104 -14.02 6.61 3.46
CA LYS A 104 -14.75 5.80 2.46
C LYS A 104 -15.85 4.94 3.07
N ASN A 105 -15.59 4.37 4.24
CA ASN A 105 -16.44 3.34 4.85
C ASN A 105 -17.04 3.78 6.20
N GLY A 106 -16.55 4.88 6.78
CA GLY A 106 -17.06 5.41 8.05
C GLY A 106 -16.65 4.56 9.26
N CYS A 107 -15.55 3.80 9.17
CA CYS A 107 -15.07 2.91 10.22
C CYS A 107 -13.53 2.84 10.22
N THR A 108 -12.98 2.25 11.27
CA THR A 108 -11.54 1.92 11.35
C THR A 108 -11.19 0.72 10.46
N LEU A 109 -9.90 0.52 10.18
CA LEU A 109 -9.43 -0.68 9.44
C LEU A 109 -9.84 -1.98 10.13
N ARG A 110 -9.78 -2.02 11.47
CA ARG A 110 -10.19 -3.19 12.24
C ARG A 110 -11.67 -3.50 12.08
N GLU A 111 -12.53 -2.49 12.24
CA GLU A 111 -13.98 -2.66 12.07
C GLU A 111 -14.32 -3.02 10.62
N PHE A 112 -13.58 -2.48 9.65
CA PHE A 112 -13.72 -2.83 8.24
C PHE A 112 -13.42 -4.32 8.01
N PHE A 113 -12.30 -4.83 8.55
CA PHE A 113 -11.96 -6.25 8.48
C PHE A 113 -13.03 -7.11 9.17
N GLU A 114 -13.46 -6.76 10.39
CA GLU A 114 -14.44 -7.55 11.15
C GLU A 114 -15.84 -7.55 10.48
N LYS A 115 -16.19 -6.49 9.75
CA LYS A 115 -17.48 -6.38 9.06
C LYS A 115 -17.54 -7.11 7.73
N TYR A 116 -16.44 -7.07 6.97
CA TYR A 116 -16.42 -7.54 5.58
C TYR A 116 -15.52 -8.76 5.34
N GLY A 117 -14.59 -9.06 6.25
CA GLY A 117 -13.69 -10.23 6.22
C GLY A 117 -14.36 -11.55 6.62
N HIS A 118 -15.67 -11.65 6.38
CA HIS A 118 -16.47 -12.87 6.56
C HIS A 118 -17.30 -13.18 5.31
N SER A 119 -17.09 -12.44 4.21
CA SER A 119 -17.96 -12.47 3.03
C SER A 119 -17.34 -13.21 1.86
N THR A 120 -16.95 -14.47 2.05
CA THR A 120 -17.04 -15.48 0.98
C THR A 120 -17.46 -16.85 1.52
N SER A 121 -18.75 -16.97 1.83
CA SER A 121 -19.43 -18.27 1.89
C SER A 121 -20.85 -18.10 1.37
N GLU A 122 -20.99 -17.76 0.08
CA GLU A 122 -22.22 -17.92 -0.71
C GLU A 122 -21.97 -17.40 -2.14
N VAL A 123 -21.59 -18.29 -3.08
CA VAL A 123 -22.44 -18.77 -4.20
C VAL A 123 -21.91 -20.11 -4.71
#